data_AF-X0WBF5-F1
#
_entry.id   AF-X0WBF5-F1
#
_cell.length_a   1.000
_cell.length_b   1.000
_cell.length_c   1.000
_cell.angle_alpha   90.00
_cell.angle_beta   90.00
_cell.angle_gamma   90.00
#
_symmetry.space_group_name_H-M   'P 1'
#
loop_
_entity.id
_entity.type
_entity.pdbx_description
1 polymer ?
#
loop_
_entity_poly.entity_id
_entity_poly.type
_entity_poly.pdbx_seq_one_letter_code
_entity_poly.pdbx_strand_id
1 'polypeptide(L)'
;LDKNEGNVKPVQSKKKKFKLCLCVTIVMIIVIILSCLCLIIINAFNPTEAANLPCRNYENEATVVNVNGFDLWYKEKGVDKESPPIIVLHGGPGMSCNYFKDSFNFLEDDYRVIYYDQRGSGFSQIKPDLDYYTLNSLVTELEAIRKEIVDEDKVIIIGHSFGGLLAMKYVLDYEEHVDKIILISSVPAKEKSGSFDLSIILKYGIPPSDPEEANTWLIKALPDIFADSFYDKKNINLFEPGYASFATMIAISKSVEGYD
;
A
#
# COMPACT_ATOMS: atom_id res chain seq x y z
N LEU A 1 4.36 91.64 0.99
CA LEU A 1 2.95 91.28 0.70
C LEU A 1 2.96 90.73 -0.71
N ASP A 2 2.70 89.46 -1.01
CA ASP A 2 2.21 88.37 -0.18
C ASP A 2 2.63 87.05 -0.84
N LYS A 3 2.79 85.99 -0.03
CA LYS A 3 3.17 84.64 -0.47
C LYS A 3 2.00 83.98 -1.18
N ASN A 4 2.25 83.27 -2.27
CA ASN A 4 1.33 82.25 -2.78
C ASN A 4 2.09 81.12 -3.50
N GLU A 5 2.71 80.25 -2.70
CA GLU A 5 3.10 78.91 -3.16
C GLU A 5 1.87 78.00 -3.10
N GLY A 6 1.20 77.86 -4.24
CA GLY A 6 0.08 76.93 -4.43
C GLY A 6 0.53 75.48 -4.34
N ASN A 7 0.05 74.80 -3.30
CA ASN A 7 0.39 73.45 -2.88
C ASN A 7 -0.15 72.37 -3.85
N VAL A 8 0.58 72.05 -4.93
CA VAL A 8 0.29 70.92 -5.84
C VAL A 8 0.93 69.63 -5.29
N LYS A 9 0.41 69.07 -4.19
CA LYS A 9 0.89 67.77 -3.63
C LYS A 9 -0.14 66.72 -3.14
N PRO A 10 -1.49 66.85 -3.26
CA PRO A 10 -2.39 65.84 -2.69
C PRO A 10 -2.67 64.62 -3.60
N VAL A 11 -2.75 64.79 -4.92
CA VAL A 11 -3.19 63.71 -5.85
C VAL A 11 -2.09 62.66 -6.09
N GLN A 12 -0.83 63.10 -6.22
CA GLN A 12 0.31 62.20 -6.44
C GLN A 12 0.63 61.36 -5.19
N SER A 13 0.41 61.93 -4.01
CA SER A 13 0.49 61.26 -2.70
C SER A 13 -0.56 60.14 -2.56
N LYS A 14 -1.82 60.40 -2.91
CA LYS A 14 -2.89 59.39 -2.89
C LYS A 14 -2.63 58.22 -3.85
N LYS A 15 -2.16 58.49 -5.08
CA LYS A 15 -1.80 57.44 -6.05
C LYS A 15 -0.62 56.58 -5.57
N LYS A 16 0.38 57.18 -4.91
CA LYS A 16 1.53 56.45 -4.35
C LYS A 16 1.11 55.56 -3.17
N LYS A 17 0.23 56.06 -2.29
CA LYS A 17 -0.36 55.27 -1.19
C LYS A 17 -1.23 54.11 -1.71
N PHE A 18 -2.01 54.34 -2.76
CA PHE A 18 -2.83 53.29 -3.39
C PHE A 18 -1.98 52.18 -4.02
N LYS A 19 -0.93 52.53 -4.78
CA LYS A 19 0.00 51.55 -5.34
C LYS A 19 0.73 50.75 -4.25
N LEU A 20 1.17 51.41 -3.19
CA LEU A 20 1.80 50.74 -2.05
C LEU A 20 0.84 49.77 -1.36
N CYS A 21 -0.41 50.19 -1.12
CA CYS A 21 -1.45 49.33 -0.55
C CYS A 21 -1.72 48.10 -1.43
N LEU A 22 -1.87 48.29 -2.75
CA LEU A 22 -2.07 47.20 -3.70
C LEU A 22 -0.88 46.22 -3.72
N CYS A 23 0.36 46.73 -3.73
CA CYS A 23 1.56 45.90 -3.65
C CYS A 23 1.61 45.08 -2.34
N VAL A 24 1.31 45.71 -1.20
CA VAL A 24 1.27 45.03 0.11
C VAL A 24 0.19 43.94 0.12
N THR A 25 -0.99 44.21 -0.44
CA THR A 25 -2.07 43.21 -0.56
C THR A 25 -1.67 42.04 -1.45
N ILE A 26 -1.04 42.29 -2.61
CA ILE A 26 -0.56 41.23 -3.51
C ILE A 26 0.50 40.37 -2.83
N VAL A 27 1.46 40.99 -2.13
CA VAL A 27 2.49 40.26 -1.38
C VAL A 27 1.87 39.41 -0.27
N MET A 28 0.89 39.94 0.47
CA MET A 28 0.18 39.16 1.50
C MET A 28 -0.56 37.97 0.89
N ILE A 29 -1.25 38.14 -0.25
CA ILE A 29 -1.93 37.03 -0.94
C ILE A 29 -0.92 35.95 -1.36
N ILE A 30 0.23 36.35 -1.94
CA ILE A 30 1.28 35.40 -2.33
C ILE A 30 1.82 34.65 -1.12
N VAL A 31 2.09 35.33 -0.01
CA VAL A 31 2.57 34.69 1.24
C VAL A 31 1.54 33.71 1.80
N ILE A 32 0.24 34.03 1.73
CA ILE A 32 -0.83 33.12 2.15
C ILE A 32 -0.87 31.89 1.25
N ILE A 33 -0.83 32.06 -0.08
CA ILE A 33 -0.81 30.96 -1.04
C ILE A 33 0.40 30.05 -0.81
N LEU A 34 1.60 30.64 -0.64
CA LEU A 34 2.83 29.88 -0.38
C LEU A 34 2.77 29.15 0.97
N SER A 35 2.20 29.77 2.01
CA SER A 35 2.00 29.13 3.31
C SER A 35 1.01 27.96 3.23
N CYS A 36 -0.10 28.12 2.50
CA CYS A 36 -1.07 27.04 2.26
C CYS A 36 -0.44 25.90 1.45
N LEU A 37 0.31 26.21 0.39
CA LEU A 37 1.07 25.21 -0.38
C LEU A 37 2.08 24.49 0.50
N CYS A 38 2.80 25.20 1.36
CA CYS A 38 3.76 24.62 2.29
C CYS A 38 3.07 23.66 3.28
N LEU A 39 1.91 24.03 3.82
CA LEU A 39 1.12 23.16 4.70
C LEU A 39 0.59 21.91 3.98
N ILE A 40 0.12 22.06 2.73
CA ILE A 40 -0.30 20.94 1.88
C ILE A 40 0.88 20.00 1.62
N ILE A 41 2.05 20.56 1.32
CA ILE A 41 3.29 19.80 1.13
C ILE A 41 3.66 19.07 2.42
N ILE A 42 3.72 19.74 3.56
CA ILE A 42 4.05 19.12 4.85
C ILE A 42 3.08 18.00 5.19
N ASN A 43 1.77 18.19 5.00
CA ASN A 43 0.79 17.12 5.24
C ASN A 43 0.91 15.96 4.24
N ALA A 44 1.22 16.23 2.97
CA ALA A 44 1.50 15.18 2.00
C ALA A 44 2.81 14.40 2.32
N PHE A 45 3.70 15.00 3.13
CA PHE A 45 4.95 14.37 3.57
C PHE A 45 4.90 13.80 5.00
N ASN A 46 3.83 14.02 5.77
CA ASN A 46 3.61 13.28 7.01
C ASN A 46 3.17 11.85 6.65
N PRO A 47 3.91 10.81 7.08
CA PRO A 47 3.53 9.45 6.77
C PRO A 47 2.20 9.13 7.44
N THR A 48 1.21 8.67 6.67
CA THR A 48 0.00 8.05 7.21
C THR A 48 0.43 6.84 8.05
N GLU A 49 0.04 6.79 9.33
CA GLU A 49 0.19 5.58 10.15
C GLU A 49 -0.70 4.46 9.61
N ALA A 50 -0.39 3.20 9.94
CA ALA A 50 -1.30 2.11 9.64
C ALA A 50 -2.47 2.11 10.65
N ALA A 51 -3.68 1.82 10.18
CA ALA A 51 -4.82 1.64 11.08
C ALA A 51 -4.60 0.41 11.96
N ASN A 52 -4.97 0.46 13.24
CA ASN A 52 -4.96 -0.71 14.10
C ASN A 52 -6.22 -1.55 13.83
N LEU A 53 -6.10 -2.63 13.05
CA LEU A 53 -7.21 -3.47 12.65
C LEU A 53 -6.98 -4.92 13.09
N PRO A 54 -7.95 -5.57 13.76
CA PRO A 54 -7.83 -6.99 14.09
C PRO A 54 -7.86 -7.85 12.82
N CYS A 55 -7.42 -9.10 12.94
CA CYS A 55 -7.71 -10.09 11.91
C CYS A 55 -9.23 -10.23 11.76
N ARG A 56 -9.70 -10.28 10.51
CA ARG A 56 -11.11 -10.28 10.14
C ARG A 56 -11.49 -11.60 9.50
N ASN A 57 -12.77 -11.94 9.56
CA ASN A 57 -13.29 -13.15 8.93
C ASN A 57 -14.02 -12.82 7.63
N TYR A 58 -13.45 -13.21 6.49
CA TYR A 58 -14.10 -13.12 5.19
C TYR A 58 -14.99 -14.34 4.94
N GLU A 59 -16.28 -14.10 4.68
CA GLU A 59 -17.27 -15.14 4.35
C GLU A 59 -17.32 -16.35 5.31
N ASN A 60 -16.83 -16.20 6.54
CA ASN A 60 -16.65 -17.30 7.50
C ASN A 60 -15.64 -18.38 7.06
N GLU A 61 -14.75 -18.05 6.12
CA GLU A 61 -13.71 -18.96 5.64
C GLU A 61 -12.39 -18.82 6.41
N ALA A 62 -12.24 -17.79 7.26
CA ALA A 62 -10.98 -17.55 7.95
C ALA A 62 -10.71 -18.59 9.03
N THR A 63 -9.60 -19.31 8.89
CA THR A 63 -8.87 -19.84 10.03
C THR A 63 -7.86 -18.77 10.45
N VAL A 64 -7.79 -18.45 11.73
CA VAL A 64 -6.82 -17.47 12.24
C VAL A 64 -5.62 -18.23 12.77
N VAL A 65 -4.44 -17.90 12.26
CA VAL A 65 -3.16 -18.45 12.75
C VAL A 65 -2.30 -17.31 13.30
N ASN A 66 -1.63 -17.54 14.43
CA ASN A 66 -0.72 -16.55 14.98
C ASN A 66 0.70 -16.83 14.49
N VAL A 67 1.30 -15.88 13.78
CA VAL A 67 2.65 -15.99 13.23
C VAL A 67 3.45 -14.76 13.59
N ASN A 68 4.56 -14.95 14.31
CA ASN A 68 5.43 -13.86 14.79
C ASN A 68 4.63 -12.74 15.49
N GLY A 69 3.60 -13.11 16.27
CA GLY A 69 2.76 -12.20 17.01
C GLY A 69 1.69 -11.47 16.20
N PHE A 70 1.45 -11.85 14.94
CA PHE A 70 0.35 -11.35 14.11
C PHE A 70 -0.72 -12.42 13.91
N ASP A 71 -1.98 -12.03 14.03
CA ASP A 71 -3.10 -12.89 13.65
C ASP A 71 -3.32 -12.77 12.13
N LEU A 72 -3.12 -13.86 11.40
CA LEU A 72 -3.21 -13.90 9.94
C LEU A 72 -4.48 -14.63 9.50
N TRP A 73 -5.09 -14.11 8.43
CA TRP A 73 -6.12 -14.84 7.69
C TRP A 73 -5.47 -15.99 6.95
N TYR A 74 -5.96 -17.21 7.18
CA TYR A 74 -5.41 -18.44 6.63
C TYR A 74 -6.54 -19.35 6.16
N LYS A 75 -6.31 -20.00 5.02
CA LYS A 75 -7.19 -21.03 4.46
C LYS A 75 -6.34 -22.13 3.85
N GLU A 76 -6.75 -23.36 4.13
CA GLU A 76 -6.06 -24.54 3.65
C GLU A 76 -7.04 -25.55 3.06
N LYS A 77 -6.61 -26.21 1.98
CA LYS A 77 -7.35 -27.21 1.22
C LYS A 77 -6.44 -28.37 0.83
N GLY A 78 -7.01 -29.55 0.61
CA GLY A 78 -6.24 -30.75 0.24
C GLY A 78 -5.27 -31.23 1.34
N VAL A 79 -5.66 -31.16 2.62
CA VAL A 79 -4.79 -31.51 3.77
C VAL A 79 -4.30 -32.97 3.72
N ASP A 80 -5.03 -33.85 3.05
CA ASP A 80 -4.76 -35.28 2.92
C ASP A 80 -3.84 -35.64 1.74
N LYS A 81 -3.22 -34.64 1.08
CA LYS A 81 -2.36 -34.86 -0.08
C LYS A 81 -0.90 -35.03 0.33
N GLU A 82 -0.25 -36.04 -0.23
CA GLU A 82 1.14 -36.42 0.06
C GLU A 82 2.17 -35.65 -0.78
N SER A 83 1.72 -34.86 -1.76
CA SER A 83 2.60 -33.99 -2.56
C SER A 83 3.12 -32.82 -1.72
N PRO A 84 4.31 -32.26 -2.00
CA PRO A 84 4.78 -31.04 -1.33
C PRO A 84 3.70 -29.94 -1.38
N PRO A 85 3.38 -29.30 -0.25
CA PRO A 85 2.30 -28.33 -0.20
C PRO A 85 2.64 -27.07 -0.99
N ILE A 86 1.60 -26.40 -1.45
CA ILE A 86 1.69 -25.17 -2.23
C ILE A 86 1.31 -23.99 -1.34
N ILE A 87 2.22 -23.02 -1.19
CA ILE A 87 1.92 -21.74 -0.54
C ILE A 87 1.72 -20.67 -1.61
N VAL A 88 0.57 -20.01 -1.61
CA VAL A 88 0.20 -18.96 -2.56
C VAL A 88 0.44 -17.58 -1.96
N LEU A 89 1.25 -16.76 -2.63
CA LEU A 89 1.63 -15.41 -2.20
C LEU A 89 0.98 -14.36 -3.09
N HIS A 90 0.23 -13.45 -2.47
CA HIS A 90 -0.52 -12.44 -3.18
C HIS A 90 0.34 -11.24 -3.61
N GLY A 91 -0.08 -10.62 -4.70
CA GLY A 91 0.47 -9.39 -5.23
C GLY A 91 -0.19 -8.18 -4.59
N GLY A 92 0.11 -7.00 -5.15
CA GLY A 92 -0.26 -5.70 -4.59
C GLY A 92 0.21 -5.61 -3.15
N PRO A 93 1.40 -5.06 -2.84
CA PRO A 93 1.93 -5.11 -1.48
C PRO A 93 0.86 -4.56 -0.52
N GLY A 94 0.27 -5.38 0.36
CA GLY A 94 -0.88 -4.97 1.16
C GLY A 94 -2.30 -5.40 0.69
N MET A 95 -2.48 -6.10 -0.43
CA MET A 95 -3.79 -6.60 -0.91
C MET A 95 -4.21 -7.91 -0.20
N SER A 96 -5.23 -8.64 -0.69
CA SER A 96 -5.62 -9.97 -0.17
C SER A 96 -5.43 -11.06 -1.22
N CYS A 97 -5.20 -12.30 -0.82
CA CYS A 97 -5.16 -13.42 -1.75
C CYS A 97 -6.50 -13.69 -2.47
N ASN A 98 -7.61 -13.21 -1.91
CA ASN A 98 -8.95 -13.40 -2.43
C ASN A 98 -9.16 -12.92 -3.88
N TYR A 99 -8.40 -11.93 -4.37
CA TYR A 99 -8.60 -11.44 -5.75
C TYR A 99 -8.20 -12.47 -6.82
N PHE A 100 -7.41 -13.50 -6.46
CA PHE A 100 -6.91 -14.49 -7.43
C PHE A 100 -6.85 -15.93 -6.92
N LYS A 101 -7.09 -16.21 -5.62
CA LYS A 101 -7.04 -17.56 -5.05
C LYS A 101 -7.91 -18.57 -5.82
N ASP A 102 -9.08 -18.16 -6.28
CA ASP A 102 -10.04 -19.05 -6.96
C ASP A 102 -9.50 -19.58 -8.29
N SER A 103 -8.49 -18.92 -8.86
CA SER A 103 -7.79 -19.40 -10.05
C SER A 103 -6.97 -20.66 -9.79
N PHE A 104 -6.73 -21.04 -8.53
CA PHE A 104 -5.94 -22.19 -8.11
C PHE A 104 -6.75 -23.32 -7.50
N ASN A 105 -8.09 -23.21 -7.42
CA ASN A 105 -8.94 -24.25 -6.82
C ASN A 105 -8.72 -25.64 -7.47
N PHE A 106 -8.33 -25.70 -8.75
CA PHE A 106 -8.02 -26.94 -9.44
C PHE A 106 -6.79 -27.68 -8.89
N LEU A 107 -5.90 -27.00 -8.17
CA LEU A 107 -4.72 -27.61 -7.54
C LEU A 107 -5.09 -28.39 -6.27
N GLU A 108 -6.23 -28.07 -5.65
CA GLU A 108 -6.68 -28.66 -4.38
C GLU A 108 -7.03 -30.16 -4.53
N ASP A 109 -7.27 -30.62 -5.77
CA ASP A 109 -7.55 -32.02 -6.07
C ASP A 109 -6.30 -32.91 -5.90
N ASP A 110 -5.10 -32.35 -6.08
CA ASP A 110 -3.83 -33.11 -6.12
C ASP A 110 -2.79 -32.63 -5.08
N TYR A 111 -2.96 -31.43 -4.52
CA TYR A 111 -2.01 -30.80 -3.61
C TYR A 111 -2.70 -30.24 -2.36
N ARG A 112 -1.94 -30.20 -1.26
CA ARG A 112 -2.25 -29.36 -0.10
C ARG A 112 -1.96 -27.91 -0.48
N VAL A 113 -2.97 -27.05 -0.50
CA VAL A 113 -2.83 -25.65 -0.93
C VAL A 113 -3.16 -24.72 0.22
N ILE A 114 -2.23 -23.79 0.48
CA ILE A 114 -2.26 -22.80 1.54
C ILE A 114 -2.44 -21.41 0.92
N TYR A 115 -3.50 -20.74 1.33
CA TYR A 115 -3.77 -19.34 1.04
C TYR A 115 -3.70 -18.56 2.35
N TYR A 116 -3.00 -17.44 2.36
CA TYR A 116 -3.01 -16.53 3.48
C TYR A 116 -2.84 -15.09 3.00
N ASP A 117 -3.34 -14.15 3.81
CA ASP A 117 -3.05 -12.74 3.61
C ASP A 117 -1.79 -12.37 4.41
N GLN A 118 -0.78 -11.78 3.77
CA GLN A 118 0.43 -11.35 4.47
C GLN A 118 0.07 -10.33 5.57
N ARG A 119 0.87 -10.21 6.65
CA ARG A 119 0.63 -9.19 7.70
C ARG A 119 0.38 -7.80 7.10
N GLY A 120 -0.51 -7.04 7.73
CA GLY A 120 -0.84 -5.69 7.25
C GLY A 120 -1.62 -5.66 5.93
N SER A 121 -2.06 -6.81 5.44
CA SER A 121 -2.68 -6.98 4.14
C SER A 121 -4.00 -7.72 4.31
N GLY A 122 -4.98 -7.38 3.47
CA GLY A 122 -6.25 -8.07 3.46
C GLY A 122 -6.90 -8.26 4.84
N PHE A 123 -7.38 -9.47 5.08
CA PHE A 123 -8.07 -9.79 6.32
C PHE A 123 -7.13 -10.07 7.50
N SER A 124 -5.82 -10.09 7.28
CA SER A 124 -4.84 -10.23 8.36
C SER A 124 -4.76 -8.98 9.23
N GLN A 125 -4.27 -9.16 10.46
CA GLN A 125 -4.13 -8.09 11.43
C GLN A 125 -3.21 -6.97 10.91
N ILE A 126 -3.62 -5.73 11.20
CA ILE A 126 -2.84 -4.52 10.98
C ILE A 126 -2.55 -3.86 12.33
N LYS A 127 -1.29 -3.49 12.55
CA LYS A 127 -0.79 -2.78 13.73
C LYS A 127 -0.21 -1.43 13.26
N PRO A 128 -0.20 -0.39 14.10
CA PRO A 128 0.18 0.95 13.65
C PRO A 128 1.63 1.14 13.19
N ASP A 129 2.55 0.36 13.76
CA ASP A 129 3.99 0.53 13.52
C ASP A 129 4.41 0.02 12.14
N LEU A 130 4.96 0.94 11.34
CA LEU A 130 5.35 0.67 9.95
C LEU A 130 6.59 -0.20 9.81
N ASP A 131 7.42 -0.31 10.86
CA ASP A 131 8.61 -1.16 10.85
C ASP A 131 8.25 -2.66 10.79
N TYR A 132 6.99 -3.01 11.11
CA TYR A 132 6.48 -4.36 10.91
C TYR A 132 6.29 -4.73 9.44
N TYR A 133 6.25 -3.76 8.53
CA TYR A 133 5.86 -3.92 7.12
C TYR A 133 7.04 -3.74 6.18
N THR A 134 7.98 -4.68 6.25
CA THR A 134 9.14 -4.75 5.36
C THR A 134 9.16 -6.06 4.59
N LEU A 135 9.82 -6.10 3.42
CA LEU A 135 10.04 -7.33 2.67
C LEU A 135 10.65 -8.44 3.55
N ASN A 136 11.63 -8.10 4.40
CA ASN A 136 12.24 -9.07 5.32
C ASN A 136 11.27 -9.58 6.39
N SER A 137 10.39 -8.71 6.90
CA SER A 137 9.33 -9.12 7.82
C SER A 137 8.38 -10.13 7.16
N LEU A 138 8.09 -9.96 5.86
CA LEU A 138 7.26 -10.90 5.12
C LEU A 138 7.98 -12.22 4.80
N VAL A 139 9.28 -12.18 4.52
CA VAL A 139 10.10 -13.38 4.31
C VAL A 139 10.18 -14.23 5.57
N THR A 140 10.42 -13.59 6.73
CA THR A 140 10.48 -14.30 8.03
C THR A 140 9.11 -14.80 8.48
N GLU A 141 8.02 -14.12 8.09
CA GLU A 141 6.65 -14.64 8.22
C GLU A 141 6.41 -15.88 7.38
N LEU A 142 6.81 -15.87 6.11
CA LEU A 142 6.67 -17.02 5.22
C LEU A 142 7.45 -18.24 5.75
N GLU A 143 8.66 -18.02 6.28
CA GLU A 143 9.43 -19.10 6.92
C GLU A 143 8.70 -19.67 8.14
N ALA A 144 8.16 -18.80 9.00
CA ALA A 144 7.40 -19.24 10.17
C ALA A 144 6.11 -19.97 9.78
N ILE A 145 5.41 -19.54 8.72
CA ILE A 145 4.25 -20.27 8.17
C ILE A 145 4.68 -21.67 7.71
N ARG A 146 5.73 -21.77 6.89
CA ARG A 146 6.23 -23.05 6.41
C ARG A 146 6.55 -23.99 7.57
N LYS A 147 7.34 -23.50 8.53
CA LYS A 147 7.91 -24.31 9.60
C LYS A 147 6.91 -24.66 10.70
N GLU A 148 6.04 -23.74 11.09
CA GLU A 148 5.21 -23.87 12.30
C GLU A 148 3.75 -24.17 12.00
N ILE A 149 3.24 -23.74 10.84
CA ILE A 149 1.83 -23.89 10.46
C ILE A 149 1.67 -25.03 9.44
N VAL A 150 2.48 -25.01 8.39
CA VAL A 150 2.45 -26.05 7.35
C VAL A 150 3.17 -27.30 7.85
N ASP A 151 4.27 -27.11 8.59
CA ASP A 151 5.12 -28.16 9.18
C ASP A 151 5.67 -29.13 8.13
N GLU A 152 6.23 -28.58 7.05
CA GLU A 152 6.82 -29.34 5.95
C GLU A 152 8.24 -28.88 5.64
N ASP A 153 9.13 -29.84 5.37
CA ASP A 153 10.54 -29.55 5.08
C ASP A 153 10.71 -28.76 3.77
N LYS A 154 9.89 -29.08 2.77
CA LYS A 154 9.90 -28.43 1.46
C LYS A 154 8.50 -28.04 1.00
N VAL A 155 8.41 -26.87 0.37
CA VAL A 155 7.16 -26.35 -0.18
C VAL A 155 7.33 -25.88 -1.63
N ILE A 156 6.21 -25.85 -2.35
CA ILE A 156 6.10 -25.17 -3.64
C ILE A 156 5.55 -23.76 -3.38
N ILE A 157 6.15 -22.76 -4.01
CA ILE A 157 5.72 -21.37 -3.84
C ILE A 157 5.15 -20.85 -5.16
N ILE A 158 3.91 -20.36 -5.11
CA ILE A 158 3.29 -19.62 -6.22
C ILE A 158 3.22 -18.15 -5.83
N GLY A 159 3.89 -17.28 -6.58
CA GLY A 159 3.89 -15.83 -6.32
C GLY A 159 3.32 -15.05 -7.50
N HIS A 160 2.33 -14.19 -7.23
CA HIS A 160 1.79 -13.24 -8.22
C HIS A 160 2.29 -11.81 -7.97
N SER A 161 2.75 -11.11 -9.01
CA SER A 161 3.15 -9.69 -8.92
C SER A 161 4.16 -9.47 -7.77
N PHE A 162 3.83 -8.65 -6.76
CA PHE A 162 4.66 -8.48 -5.55
C PHE A 162 4.93 -9.80 -4.81
N GLY A 163 3.97 -10.71 -4.74
CA GLY A 163 4.15 -12.03 -4.14
C GLY A 163 5.21 -12.87 -4.86
N GLY A 164 5.45 -12.61 -6.16
CA GLY A 164 6.57 -13.21 -6.90
C GLY A 164 7.94 -12.66 -6.46
N LEU A 165 8.03 -11.36 -6.16
CA LEU A 165 9.22 -10.76 -5.55
C LEU A 165 9.48 -11.34 -4.16
N LEU A 166 8.43 -11.46 -3.34
CA LEU A 166 8.51 -12.11 -2.03
C LEU A 166 9.02 -13.56 -2.14
N ALA A 167 8.47 -14.33 -3.09
CA ALA A 167 8.90 -15.70 -3.35
C ALA A 167 10.40 -15.77 -3.74
N MET A 168 10.85 -14.89 -4.63
CA MET A 168 12.27 -14.84 -5.03
C MET A 168 13.18 -14.49 -3.85
N LYS A 169 12.80 -13.52 -3.01
CA LYS A 169 13.59 -13.17 -1.83
C LYS A 169 13.64 -14.32 -0.82
N TYR A 170 12.53 -15.02 -0.62
CA TYR A 170 12.47 -16.20 0.25
C TYR A 170 13.42 -17.31 -0.23
N VAL A 171 13.41 -17.62 -1.54
CA VAL A 171 14.34 -18.61 -2.11
C VAL A 171 15.80 -18.24 -1.89
N LEU A 172 16.17 -16.96 -1.95
CA LEU A 172 17.55 -16.53 -1.70
C LEU A 172 18.00 -16.74 -0.25
N ASP A 173 17.06 -16.73 0.70
CA ASP A 173 17.37 -16.88 2.13
C ASP A 173 17.19 -18.33 2.63
N TYR A 174 16.34 -19.13 1.97
CA TYR A 174 15.89 -20.46 2.42
C TYR A 174 15.75 -21.47 1.26
N GLU A 175 16.71 -21.49 0.32
CA GLU A 175 16.68 -22.35 -0.89
C GLU A 175 16.42 -23.83 -0.58
N GLU A 176 16.97 -24.34 0.52
CA GLU A 176 16.85 -25.74 0.95
C GLU A 176 15.41 -26.17 1.23
N HIS A 177 14.53 -25.21 1.53
CA HIS A 177 13.13 -25.43 1.90
C HIS A 177 12.15 -25.23 0.73
N VAL A 178 12.66 -25.04 -0.49
CA VAL A 178 11.84 -24.82 -1.69
C VAL A 178 12.01 -25.96 -2.69
N ASP A 179 10.92 -26.63 -3.03
CA ASP A 179 10.91 -27.64 -4.10
C ASP A 179 10.77 -26.99 -5.48
N LYS A 180 9.83 -26.07 -5.63
CA LYS A 180 9.58 -25.33 -6.88
C LYS A 180 9.10 -23.91 -6.61
N ILE A 181 9.43 -23.01 -7.53
CA ILE A 181 8.89 -21.64 -7.57
C ILE A 181 8.14 -21.41 -8.88
N ILE A 182 6.95 -20.82 -8.80
CA ILE A 182 6.10 -20.46 -9.93
C ILE A 182 5.82 -18.96 -9.83
N LEU A 183 6.27 -18.21 -10.83
CA LEU A 183 6.14 -16.75 -10.88
C LEU A 183 5.10 -16.34 -11.92
N ILE A 184 4.10 -15.56 -11.49
CA ILE A 184 3.00 -15.12 -12.35
C ILE A 184 3.01 -13.59 -12.39
N SER A 185 3.29 -13.01 -13.56
CA SER A 185 3.32 -11.54 -13.73
C SER A 185 4.15 -10.82 -12.65
N SER A 186 5.28 -11.42 -12.26
CA SER A 186 6.08 -11.00 -11.09
C SER A 186 6.71 -9.62 -11.29
N VAL A 187 6.79 -8.86 -10.20
CA VAL A 187 7.67 -7.69 -10.12
C VAL A 187 9.12 -8.18 -10.26
N PRO A 188 9.94 -7.61 -11.16
CA PRO A 188 11.34 -7.97 -11.28
C PRO A 188 12.11 -7.50 -10.05
N ALA A 189 13.11 -8.27 -9.62
CA ALA A 189 13.93 -7.96 -8.44
C ALA A 189 14.69 -6.62 -8.51
N LYS A 190 14.75 -5.97 -9.68
CA LYS A 190 15.50 -4.74 -9.92
C LYS A 190 14.61 -3.56 -10.34
N GLU A 191 13.37 -3.50 -9.87
CA GLU A 191 12.50 -2.37 -10.17
C GLU A 191 12.75 -1.20 -9.22
N LYS A 192 13.02 -0.01 -9.76
CA LYS A 192 12.84 1.23 -9.00
C LYS A 192 11.36 1.50 -8.96
N SER A 193 10.77 1.63 -7.77
CA SER A 193 9.35 1.93 -7.65
C SER A 193 9.01 3.14 -8.54
N GLY A 194 8.00 2.97 -9.38
CA GLY A 194 7.49 4.06 -10.20
C GLY A 194 6.93 5.16 -9.30
N SER A 195 7.20 6.41 -9.65
CA SER A 195 6.52 7.56 -9.03
C SER A 195 5.01 7.38 -9.11
N PHE A 196 4.31 7.63 -8.00
CA PHE A 196 2.85 7.58 -7.94
C PHE A 196 2.25 8.44 -9.07
N ASP A 197 1.36 7.85 -9.87
CA ASP A 197 0.82 8.52 -11.07
C ASP A 197 0.04 9.78 -10.67
N LEU A 198 0.48 10.93 -11.19
CA LEU A 198 -0.15 12.23 -10.95
C LEU A 198 -1.61 12.26 -11.42
N SER A 199 -1.98 11.43 -12.40
CA SER A 199 -3.35 11.28 -12.88
C SER A 199 -4.30 10.79 -11.77
N ILE A 200 -3.82 9.91 -10.89
CA ILE A 200 -4.57 9.39 -9.74
C ILE A 200 -4.82 10.51 -8.73
N ILE A 201 -3.80 11.32 -8.42
CA ILE A 201 -3.93 12.47 -7.51
C ILE A 201 -4.90 13.51 -8.09
N LEU A 202 -4.83 13.79 -9.40
CA LEU A 202 -5.76 14.73 -10.04
C LEU A 202 -7.21 14.25 -10.00
N LYS A 203 -7.44 12.93 -10.07
CA LYS A 203 -8.79 12.34 -10.07
C LYS A 203 -9.36 12.14 -8.66
N TYR A 204 -8.54 11.72 -7.70
CA TYR A 204 -8.98 11.31 -6.37
C TYR A 204 -8.56 12.25 -5.24
N GLY A 205 -7.72 13.25 -5.51
CA GLY A 205 -7.10 14.09 -4.50
C GLY A 205 -5.89 13.42 -3.85
N ILE A 206 -5.25 14.14 -2.93
CA ILE A 206 -4.13 13.64 -2.12
C ILE A 206 -4.68 12.63 -1.08
N PRO A 207 -3.98 11.53 -0.79
CA PRO A 207 -4.36 10.62 0.30
C PRO A 207 -4.54 11.38 1.63
N PRO A 208 -5.63 11.12 2.37
CA PRO A 208 -5.80 11.65 3.72
C PRO A 208 -4.69 11.22 4.69
N SER A 209 -4.47 12.03 5.73
CA SER A 209 -3.55 11.67 6.83
C SER A 209 -4.18 10.73 7.85
N ASP A 210 -5.51 10.71 7.95
CA ASP A 210 -6.22 9.74 8.79
C ASP A 210 -6.08 8.33 8.18
N PRO A 211 -5.67 7.31 8.95
CA PRO A 211 -5.42 5.97 8.42
C PRO A 211 -6.63 5.28 7.78
N GLU A 212 -7.83 5.43 8.36
CA GLU A 212 -9.04 4.77 7.85
C GLU A 212 -9.56 5.47 6.60
N GLU A 213 -9.52 6.81 6.59
CA GLU A 213 -9.82 7.60 5.39
C GLU A 213 -8.80 7.32 4.27
N ALA A 214 -7.52 7.13 4.60
CA ALA A 214 -6.48 6.77 3.63
C ALA A 214 -6.71 5.40 3.01
N ASN A 215 -7.11 4.39 3.80
CA ASN A 215 -7.49 3.09 3.29
C ASN A 215 -8.69 3.21 2.33
N THR A 216 -9.72 3.96 2.74
CA THR A 216 -10.91 4.21 1.91
C THR A 216 -10.56 4.94 0.60
N TRP A 217 -9.66 5.92 0.69
CA TRP A 217 -9.13 6.63 -0.48
C TRP A 217 -8.42 5.69 -1.43
N LEU A 218 -7.53 4.83 -0.91
CA LEU A 218 -6.80 3.85 -1.72
C LEU A 218 -7.78 2.94 -2.45
N ILE A 219 -8.72 2.35 -1.71
CA ILE A 219 -9.76 1.46 -2.23
C ILE A 219 -10.50 2.07 -3.42
N LYS A 220 -10.84 3.35 -3.32
CA LYS A 220 -11.53 4.07 -4.39
C LYS A 220 -10.65 4.28 -5.62
N ALA A 221 -9.34 4.40 -5.42
CA ALA A 221 -8.33 4.58 -6.47
C ALA A 221 -7.82 3.27 -7.06
N LEU A 222 -7.89 2.14 -6.33
CA LEU A 222 -7.37 0.83 -6.76
C LEU A 222 -7.85 0.39 -8.14
N PRO A 223 -9.14 0.54 -8.51
CA PRO A 223 -9.59 0.18 -9.85
C PRO A 223 -8.93 0.99 -10.96
N ASP A 224 -8.43 2.19 -10.70
CA ASP A 224 -7.71 3.01 -11.68
C ASP A 224 -6.21 2.76 -11.62
N ILE A 225 -5.66 2.47 -10.43
CA ILE A 225 -4.27 2.07 -10.24
C ILE A 225 -3.99 0.74 -10.95
N PHE A 226 -4.97 -0.17 -10.97
CA PHE A 226 -4.83 -1.53 -11.51
C PHE A 226 -5.80 -1.87 -12.66
N ALA A 227 -6.46 -0.85 -13.25
CA ALA A 227 -7.61 -0.96 -14.16
C ALA A 227 -7.43 -1.91 -15.34
N ASP A 228 -6.22 -1.95 -15.87
CA ASP A 228 -5.93 -2.59 -17.15
C ASP A 228 -5.47 -4.05 -17.01
N SER A 229 -5.23 -4.53 -15.78
CA SER A 229 -4.40 -5.73 -15.62
C SER A 229 -5.14 -7.00 -15.20
N PHE A 230 -6.11 -6.97 -14.25
CA PHE A 230 -6.64 -8.23 -13.66
C PHE A 230 -8.08 -8.15 -13.11
N TYR A 231 -8.88 -7.17 -13.53
CA TYR A 231 -10.07 -6.78 -12.76
C TYR A 231 -11.40 -7.38 -13.26
N ASP A 232 -12.09 -8.14 -12.39
CA ASP A 232 -13.52 -8.42 -12.56
C ASP A 232 -14.35 -7.25 -12.01
N LYS A 233 -14.87 -6.42 -12.93
CA LYS A 233 -15.73 -5.26 -12.64
C LYS A 233 -17.00 -5.61 -11.86
N LYS A 234 -17.39 -6.89 -11.79
CA LYS A 234 -18.56 -7.36 -11.05
C LYS A 234 -18.27 -7.63 -9.57
N ASN A 235 -17.00 -7.78 -9.19
CA ASN A 235 -16.56 -8.13 -7.84
C ASN A 235 -15.80 -6.97 -7.17
N ILE A 236 -16.40 -5.77 -7.18
CA ILE A 236 -15.92 -4.55 -6.49
C ILE A 236 -15.71 -4.73 -4.97
N ASN A 237 -16.39 -5.71 -4.37
CA ASN A 237 -16.33 -5.95 -2.91
C ASN A 237 -14.97 -6.53 -2.46
N LEU A 238 -14.10 -6.92 -3.40
CA LEU A 238 -12.69 -7.31 -3.16
C LEU A 238 -11.80 -6.15 -2.70
N PHE A 239 -12.36 -4.96 -2.47
CA PHE A 239 -11.63 -3.77 -2.06
C PHE A 239 -12.25 -3.11 -0.83
N GLU A 240 -12.98 -3.79 0.04
CA GLU A 240 -13.40 -3.19 1.32
C GLU A 240 -12.19 -2.76 2.19
N PRO A 241 -12.33 -1.95 3.27
CA PRO A 241 -11.25 -1.59 4.21
C PRO A 241 -10.49 -2.79 4.79
N GLY A 242 -11.06 -3.98 4.59
CA GLY A 242 -10.42 -5.29 4.52
C GLY A 242 -9.14 -5.33 3.71
N TYR A 243 -9.29 -5.18 2.42
CA TYR A 243 -8.44 -5.76 1.41
C TYR A 243 -7.12 -5.05 1.21
N ALA A 244 -7.05 -3.74 1.42
CA ALA A 244 -5.84 -2.97 1.19
C ALA A 244 -5.68 -1.86 2.23
N SER A 245 -4.50 -1.78 2.84
CA SER A 245 -4.11 -0.63 3.65
C SER A 245 -3.08 0.22 2.94
N PHE A 246 -3.32 1.54 2.89
CA PHE A 246 -2.45 2.48 2.20
C PHE A 246 -1.07 2.56 2.86
N ALA A 247 -1.02 2.72 4.18
CA ALA A 247 0.23 2.89 4.90
C ALA A 247 1.11 1.63 4.83
N THR A 248 0.52 0.44 5.00
CA THR A 248 1.26 -0.84 4.91
C THR A 248 1.76 -1.08 3.49
N MET A 249 0.93 -0.83 2.48
CA MET A 249 1.32 -0.92 1.06
C MET A 249 2.53 -0.04 0.75
N ILE A 250 2.51 1.21 1.21
CA ILE A 250 3.61 2.15 1.00
C ILE A 250 4.86 1.73 1.78
N ALA A 251 4.72 1.28 3.01
CA ALA A 251 5.85 0.81 3.83
C ALA A 251 6.54 -0.40 3.19
N ILE A 252 5.77 -1.41 2.77
CA ILE A 252 6.28 -2.58 2.06
C ILE A 252 6.96 -2.16 0.76
N SER A 253 6.32 -1.32 -0.04
CA SER A 253 6.86 -0.86 -1.33
C SER A 253 8.19 -0.12 -1.14
N LYS A 254 8.29 0.76 -0.15
CA LYS A 254 9.54 1.47 0.17
C LYS A 254 10.64 0.54 0.67
N SER A 255 10.29 -0.53 1.39
CA SER A 255 11.28 -1.50 1.87
C SER A 255 11.94 -2.32 0.75
N VAL A 256 11.35 -2.29 -0.45
CA VAL A 256 11.95 -2.89 -1.67
C VAL A 256 12.92 -1.92 -2.33
N GLU A 257 12.74 -0.60 -2.18
CA GLU A 257 13.65 0.40 -2.76
C GLU A 257 15.00 0.39 -2.05
N GLY A 258 16.08 0.12 -2.80
CA GLY A 258 17.45 0.12 -2.26
C GLY A 258 17.99 -1.27 -1.89
N TYR A 259 17.27 -2.34 -2.23
CA TYR A 259 17.88 -3.66 -2.36
C TYR A 259 18.73 -3.70 -3.64
N ASP A 260 20.05 -3.58 -3.49
CA ASP A 260 21.07 -3.82 -4.53
C ASP A 260 21.63 -5.24 -4.42
#